data_AF-A0A379W0N9-F1
#
_entry.id   AF-A0A379W0N9-F1
#
_cell.length_a   1.000
_cell.length_b   1.000
_cell.length_c   1.000
_cell.angle_alpha   90.00
_cell.angle_beta   90.00
_cell.angle_gamma   90.00
#
_symmetry.space_group_name_H-M   'P 1'
#
loop_
_entity.id
_entity.type
_entity.pdbx_description
1 polymer ?
#
loop_
_entity_poly.entity_id
_entity_poly.type
_entity_poly.pdbx_seq_one_letter_code
_entity_poly.pdbx_strand_id
1 'polypeptide(L)'
;MLLPDTPPFETDGRLVAKIDAEKSSVFDYRGFNGRIGDSDIHGSLTYTTGKPRPKLEGDVESRQLRLADLGPLIGVDSGKDAEQSKRSEQRKGEKNVQPADKVLPYDRFETDKWDVMDADVRFKGRRIEHGGSLPISDLSTHIILKNADLRLQPLKFGLAGGSIVSNIHLEGDKNQCRGGRIYRRVG
;
A
#
# COMPACT_ATOMS: atom_id res chain seq x y z
N MET A 1 5.36 -0.45 -17.00
CA MET A 1 5.94 -1.17 -15.85
C MET A 1 4.78 -1.44 -14.89
N LEU A 2 4.57 -2.71 -14.49
CA LEU A 2 3.33 -3.19 -13.84
C LEU A 2 3.28 -3.01 -12.31
N LEU A 3 4.41 -2.65 -11.69
CA LEU A 3 4.48 -2.37 -10.27
C LEU A 3 4.70 -0.86 -10.07
N PRO A 4 4.11 -0.26 -9.02
CA PRO A 4 4.45 1.12 -8.64
C PRO A 4 5.95 1.21 -8.34
N ASP A 5 6.49 2.43 -8.25
CA ASP A 5 7.91 2.63 -7.90
C ASP A 5 8.17 2.13 -6.49
N THR A 6 8.48 0.84 -6.35
CA THR A 6 8.75 0.23 -5.05
C THR A 6 10.19 0.52 -4.65
N PRO A 7 10.49 0.76 -3.36
CA PRO A 7 11.87 0.68 -2.86
C PRO A 7 12.54 -0.65 -3.26
N PRO A 8 13.87 -0.77 -3.17
CA PRO A 8 14.57 -2.03 -3.40
C PRO A 8 13.88 -3.19 -2.68
N PHE A 9 13.63 -4.28 -3.40
CA PHE A 9 12.92 -5.43 -2.86
C PHE A 9 13.64 -6.74 -3.19
N GLU A 10 13.50 -7.70 -2.30
CA GLU A 10 14.00 -9.06 -2.45
C GLU A 10 13.03 -10.03 -1.78
N THR A 11 12.79 -11.19 -2.39
CA THR A 11 11.96 -12.24 -1.78
C THR A 11 12.48 -13.63 -2.12
N ASP A 12 12.37 -14.54 -1.16
CA ASP A 12 12.58 -15.98 -1.34
C ASP A 12 11.31 -16.73 -0.92
N GLY A 13 11.03 -17.87 -1.55
CA GLY A 13 9.84 -18.64 -1.25
C GLY A 13 9.59 -19.73 -2.29
N ARG A 14 8.44 -20.40 -2.19
CA ARG A 14 8.08 -21.48 -3.10
C ARG A 14 7.02 -21.02 -4.11
N LEU A 15 7.41 -20.93 -5.37
CA LEU A 15 6.48 -20.67 -6.48
C LEU A 15 5.96 -21.99 -7.07
N VAL A 16 4.64 -22.11 -7.21
CA VAL A 16 3.98 -23.17 -7.97
C VAL A 16 3.14 -22.55 -9.06
N ALA A 17 3.39 -22.95 -10.31
CA ALA A 17 2.63 -22.48 -11.46
C ALA A 17 1.76 -23.60 -12.02
N LYS A 18 0.47 -23.29 -12.22
CA LYS A 18 -0.44 -24.06 -13.07
C LYS A 18 -0.67 -23.22 -14.31
N ILE A 19 -0.04 -23.61 -15.41
CA ILE A 19 -0.07 -22.85 -16.65
C ILE A 19 -1.17 -23.41 -17.54
N ASP A 20 -2.10 -22.54 -17.93
CA ASP A 20 -3.15 -22.83 -18.90
C ASP A 20 -3.21 -21.65 -19.88
N ALA A 21 -2.93 -21.93 -21.15
CA ALA A 21 -2.86 -20.92 -22.21
C ALA A 21 -4.24 -20.54 -22.78
N GLU A 22 -5.25 -21.38 -22.57
CA GLU A 22 -6.61 -21.16 -23.10
C GLU A 22 -7.54 -20.51 -22.06
N LYS A 23 -7.31 -20.80 -20.78
CA LYS A 23 -8.08 -20.25 -19.65
C LYS A 23 -7.27 -19.21 -18.88
N SER A 24 -6.77 -19.62 -17.72
CA SER A 24 -6.10 -18.77 -16.75
C SER A 24 -4.96 -19.55 -16.12
N SER A 25 -3.76 -18.99 -16.18
CA SER A 25 -2.63 -19.47 -15.40
C SER A 25 -2.73 -18.98 -13.95
N VAL A 26 -2.40 -19.85 -13.01
CA VAL A 26 -2.41 -19.59 -11.57
C VAL A 26 -1.01 -19.77 -11.02
N PHE A 27 -0.54 -18.80 -10.26
CA PHE A 27 0.79 -18.76 -9.66
C PHE A 27 0.66 -18.61 -8.15
N ASP A 28 0.95 -19.68 -7.42
CA ASP A 28 0.92 -19.71 -5.96
C ASP A 28 2.34 -19.48 -5.41
N TYR A 29 2.59 -18.31 -4.85
CA TYR A 29 3.83 -18.00 -4.14
C TYR A 29 3.62 -18.21 -2.64
N ARG A 30 4.21 -19.27 -2.10
CA ARG A 30 3.88 -19.81 -0.78
C ARG A 30 5.01 -19.64 0.21
N GLY A 31 4.65 -19.23 1.41
CA GLY A 31 5.55 -19.09 2.56
C GLY A 31 6.76 -18.22 2.23
N PHE A 32 6.55 -17.14 1.49
CA PHE A 32 7.65 -16.28 1.10
C PHE A 32 8.16 -15.47 2.29
N ASN A 33 9.43 -15.13 2.24
CA ASN A 33 10.09 -14.13 3.08
C ASN A 33 10.71 -13.09 2.16
N GLY A 34 10.87 -11.88 2.63
CA GLY A 34 11.48 -10.83 1.83
C GLY A 34 11.59 -9.51 2.54
N ARG A 35 12.02 -8.51 1.78
CA ARG A 35 12.12 -7.12 2.21
C ARG A 35 11.65 -6.19 1.10
N ILE A 36 11.04 -5.08 1.50
CA ILE A 36 10.77 -3.91 0.66
C ILE A 36 11.31 -2.71 1.43
N GLY A 37 12.35 -2.06 0.90
CA GLY A 37 13.09 -1.06 1.64
C GLY A 37 13.66 -1.67 2.92
N ASP A 38 13.31 -1.09 4.07
CA ASP A 38 13.74 -1.56 5.39
C ASP A 38 12.67 -2.42 6.08
N SER A 39 11.54 -2.68 5.41
CA SER A 39 10.43 -3.46 5.96
C SER A 39 10.57 -4.93 5.58
N ASP A 40 10.47 -5.85 6.54
CA ASP A 40 10.33 -7.27 6.21
C ASP A 40 8.91 -7.58 5.73
N ILE A 41 8.79 -8.55 4.83
CA ILE A 41 7.51 -9.04 4.32
C ILE A 41 7.51 -10.56 4.28
N HIS A 42 6.37 -11.14 4.59
CA HIS A 42 6.15 -12.58 4.66
C HIS A 42 4.75 -12.90 4.18
N GLY A 43 4.52 -14.12 3.69
CA GLY A 43 3.16 -14.58 3.49
C GLY A 43 2.96 -15.56 2.37
N SER A 44 1.77 -15.53 1.79
CA SER A 44 1.43 -16.30 0.59
C SER A 44 0.50 -15.50 -0.29
N LEU A 45 0.80 -15.50 -1.59
CA LEU A 45 0.02 -14.80 -2.61
C LEU A 45 -0.29 -15.75 -3.76
N THR A 46 -1.51 -15.66 -4.28
CA THR A 46 -1.95 -16.31 -5.51
C THR A 46 -2.20 -15.23 -6.55
N TYR A 47 -1.50 -15.33 -7.68
CA TYR A 47 -1.75 -14.51 -8.85
C TYR A 47 -2.44 -15.34 -9.91
N THR A 48 -3.63 -14.90 -10.33
CA THR A 48 -4.42 -15.53 -11.39
C THR A 48 -4.47 -14.61 -12.60
N THR A 49 -3.94 -15.06 -13.73
CA THR A 49 -4.08 -14.33 -15.00
C THR A 49 -5.52 -14.38 -15.47
N GLY A 50 -5.99 -13.35 -16.16
CA GLY A 50 -7.32 -13.41 -16.77
C GLY A 50 -7.66 -12.11 -17.49
N LYS A 51 -8.75 -12.15 -18.26
CA LYS A 51 -9.38 -10.97 -18.85
C LYS A 51 -10.66 -10.64 -18.05
N PRO A 52 -11.01 -9.35 -17.90
CA PRO A 52 -10.30 -8.17 -18.41
C PRO A 52 -9.02 -7.85 -17.63
N ARG A 53 -8.88 -8.33 -16.38
CA ARG A 53 -7.76 -8.04 -15.50
C ARG A 53 -7.31 -9.30 -14.77
N PRO A 54 -6.01 -9.45 -14.49
CA PRO A 54 -5.53 -10.46 -13.55
C PRO A 54 -5.95 -10.10 -12.11
N LYS A 55 -5.86 -11.08 -11.21
CA LYS A 55 -6.20 -10.92 -9.79
C LYS A 55 -5.07 -11.40 -8.88
N LEU A 56 -4.76 -10.62 -7.86
CA LEU A 56 -3.82 -10.97 -6.79
C LEU A 56 -4.55 -11.18 -5.47
N GLU A 57 -4.33 -12.31 -4.80
CA GLU A 57 -5.02 -12.63 -3.54
C GLU A 57 -4.07 -13.21 -2.51
N GLY A 58 -4.34 -12.98 -1.22
CA GLY A 58 -3.65 -13.70 -0.15
C GLY A 58 -3.43 -12.89 1.12
N ASP A 59 -2.48 -13.36 1.92
CA ASP A 59 -2.16 -12.78 3.22
C ASP A 59 -0.67 -12.41 3.27
N VAL A 60 -0.40 -11.17 3.67
CA VAL A 60 0.94 -10.61 3.79
C VAL A 60 1.12 -10.05 5.20
N GLU A 61 2.28 -10.33 5.80
CA GLU A 61 2.64 -9.86 7.12
C GLU A 61 4.02 -9.22 7.11
N SER A 62 4.20 -8.19 7.93
CA SER A 62 5.48 -7.61 8.28
C SER A 62 5.66 -7.66 9.80
N ARG A 63 6.78 -8.18 10.27
CA ARG A 63 7.16 -8.13 11.69
C ARG A 63 7.61 -6.74 12.07
N GLN A 64 8.35 -6.07 11.19
CA GLN A 64 8.81 -4.69 11.28
C GLN A 64 8.49 -3.95 9.98
N LEU A 65 7.56 -3.00 10.09
CA LEU A 65 7.06 -2.21 8.97
C LEU A 65 7.45 -0.75 9.14
N ARG A 66 8.19 -0.21 8.18
CA ARG A 66 8.47 1.22 8.10
C ARG A 66 7.40 1.89 7.24
N LEU A 67 6.64 2.82 7.82
CA LEU A 67 5.55 3.51 7.07
C LEU A 67 6.05 4.25 5.82
N ALA A 68 7.29 4.72 5.84
CA ALA A 68 7.90 5.39 4.71
C ALA A 68 8.10 4.47 3.48
N ASP A 69 8.10 3.16 3.68
CA ASP A 69 8.25 2.18 2.59
C ASP A 69 6.89 1.78 2.00
N LEU A 70 5.78 2.14 2.67
CA LEU A 70 4.42 1.94 2.16
C LEU A 70 3.97 3.01 1.16
N GLY A 71 4.56 4.21 1.21
CA GLY A 71 4.04 5.35 0.47
C GLY A 71 3.95 5.09 -1.04
N PRO A 72 5.07 4.72 -1.69
CA PRO A 72 5.06 4.45 -3.12
C PRO A 72 4.17 3.27 -3.51
N LEU A 73 3.98 2.28 -2.62
CA LEU A 73 3.12 1.12 -2.85
C LEU A 73 1.63 1.48 -2.98
N ILE A 74 1.19 2.55 -2.30
CA ILE A 74 -0.19 3.04 -2.35
C ILE A 74 -0.32 4.32 -3.20
N GLY A 75 0.75 4.71 -3.92
CA GLY A 75 0.79 5.89 -4.77
C GLY A 75 0.77 7.21 -4.01
N VAL A 76 1.28 7.24 -2.76
CA VAL A 76 1.56 8.49 -2.03
C VAL A 76 3.06 8.73 -2.01
N ASP A 77 3.47 9.94 -2.33
CA ASP A 77 4.88 10.32 -2.26
C ASP A 77 5.33 10.16 -0.80
N SER A 78 6.16 9.16 -0.50
CA SER A 78 6.68 9.00 0.85
C SER A 78 7.68 10.13 1.04
N GLY A 79 7.42 11.03 1.99
CA GLY A 79 8.21 12.25 2.25
C GLY A 79 9.72 12.06 2.51
N LYS A 80 10.31 10.88 2.27
CA LYS A 80 11.73 10.68 1.98
C LYS A 80 12.16 11.43 0.70
N ASP A 81 11.26 11.61 -0.25
CA ASP A 81 11.51 12.48 -1.39
C ASP A 81 11.42 13.97 -1.04
N ALA A 82 10.97 14.38 0.15
CA ALA A 82 10.96 15.80 0.51
C ALA A 82 12.36 16.45 0.50
N GLU A 83 13.45 15.69 0.58
CA GLU A 83 14.82 16.23 0.38
C GLU A 83 15.33 16.11 -1.07
N GLN A 84 14.95 15.08 -1.83
CA GLN A 84 15.27 14.99 -3.26
C GLN A 84 14.39 15.93 -4.11
N SER A 85 13.12 16.08 -3.76
CA SER A 85 12.16 17.08 -4.24
C SER A 85 12.66 18.49 -3.96
N LYS A 86 13.22 18.79 -2.78
CA LYS A 86 13.88 20.09 -2.56
C LYS A 86 15.06 20.33 -3.49
N ARG A 87 15.85 19.29 -3.80
CA ARG A 87 17.02 19.42 -4.70
C ARG A 87 16.65 19.46 -6.19
N SER A 88 15.51 18.89 -6.57
CA SER A 88 14.95 18.95 -7.93
C SER A 88 14.09 20.21 -8.15
N GLU A 89 13.39 20.71 -7.14
CA GLU A 89 12.66 21.99 -7.13
C GLU A 89 13.59 23.19 -7.24
N GLN A 90 14.78 23.12 -6.63
CA GLN A 90 15.79 24.17 -6.77
C GLN A 90 16.37 24.27 -8.20
N ARG A 91 16.15 23.24 -9.04
CA ARG A 91 16.52 23.25 -10.47
C ARG A 91 15.36 23.61 -11.40
N LYS A 92 14.11 23.61 -10.92
CA LYS A 92 12.92 23.88 -11.75
C LYS A 92 12.09 25.10 -11.36
N GLY A 93 12.40 25.80 -10.26
CA GLY A 93 11.84 27.14 -10.03
C GLY A 93 10.34 27.22 -9.78
N GLU A 94 9.66 26.10 -9.52
CA GLU A 94 8.22 26.08 -9.22
C GLU A 94 8.03 25.75 -7.74
N LYS A 95 7.74 26.79 -6.95
CA LYS A 95 7.38 26.66 -5.54
C LYS A 95 5.95 26.12 -5.43
N ASN A 96 5.77 24.83 -5.16
CA ASN A 96 4.48 24.32 -4.72
C ASN A 96 4.45 24.24 -3.18
N VAL A 97 3.99 25.32 -2.54
CA VAL A 97 3.93 25.42 -1.08
C VAL A 97 2.72 24.63 -0.58
N GLN A 98 2.96 23.53 0.14
CA GLN A 98 1.92 22.77 0.83
C GLN A 98 1.29 23.66 1.94
N PRO A 99 -0.05 23.81 2.01
CA PRO A 99 -0.70 24.60 3.06
C PRO A 99 -0.41 24.01 4.44
N ALA A 100 0.00 24.85 5.40
CA ALA A 100 0.46 24.46 6.74
C ALA A 100 -0.58 23.75 7.62
N ASP A 101 -1.81 23.57 7.14
CA ASP A 101 -2.97 23.10 7.90
C ASP A 101 -3.55 21.77 7.37
N LYS A 102 -2.78 21.04 6.55
CA LYS A 102 -3.20 19.73 6.00
C LYS A 102 -2.20 18.64 6.37
N VAL A 103 -2.69 17.66 7.13
CA VAL A 103 -1.94 16.47 7.59
C VAL A 103 -1.88 15.37 6.52
N LEU A 104 -2.52 15.58 5.36
CA LEU A 104 -2.57 14.63 4.25
C LEU A 104 -2.06 15.29 2.96
N PRO A 105 -1.21 14.60 2.17
CA PRO A 105 -0.71 15.10 0.89
C PRO A 105 -1.86 15.49 -0.06
N TYR A 106 -1.67 16.60 -0.79
CA TYR A 106 -2.54 17.04 -1.88
C TYR A 106 -2.13 16.41 -3.23
N ASP A 107 -1.02 15.68 -3.27
CA ASP A 107 -0.52 15.09 -4.49
C ASP A 107 -1.53 14.11 -5.08
N ARG A 108 -1.69 14.20 -6.40
CA ARG A 108 -2.66 13.40 -7.14
C ARG A 108 -2.21 11.95 -7.08
N PHE A 109 -3.05 11.08 -6.55
CA PHE A 109 -2.85 9.63 -6.62
C PHE A 109 -2.70 9.23 -8.10
N GLU A 110 -1.66 8.45 -8.42
CA GLU A 110 -1.45 7.92 -9.77
C GLU A 110 -2.45 6.78 -10.06
N THR A 111 -3.68 7.15 -10.41
CA THR A 111 -4.81 6.22 -10.64
C THR A 111 -4.62 5.31 -11.86
N ASP A 112 -3.74 5.68 -12.79
CA ASP A 112 -3.45 4.90 -14.01
C ASP A 112 -2.88 3.50 -13.69
N LYS A 113 -2.33 3.31 -12.49
CA LYS A 113 -1.76 2.04 -12.02
C LYS A 113 -2.80 1.09 -11.41
N TRP A 114 -4.07 1.51 -11.26
CA TRP A 114 -5.08 0.73 -10.53
C TRP A 114 -6.08 0.00 -11.44
N ASP A 115 -6.14 0.37 -12.71
CA ASP A 115 -6.98 -0.34 -13.69
C ASP A 115 -6.29 -1.59 -14.28
N VAL A 116 -5.06 -1.88 -13.86
CA VAL A 116 -4.24 -2.96 -14.43
C VAL A 116 -4.47 -4.33 -13.80
N MET A 117 -5.02 -4.40 -12.57
CA MET A 117 -5.33 -5.64 -11.86
C MET A 117 -6.40 -5.46 -10.78
N ASP A 118 -7.06 -6.55 -10.39
CA ASP A 118 -7.86 -6.62 -9.16
C ASP A 118 -7.00 -7.21 -8.02
N ALA A 119 -7.35 -6.91 -6.76
CA ALA A 119 -6.68 -7.47 -5.58
C ALA A 119 -7.63 -7.76 -4.41
N ASP A 120 -7.35 -8.82 -3.66
CA ASP A 120 -7.98 -9.18 -2.38
C ASP A 120 -6.90 -9.66 -1.42
N VAL A 121 -6.29 -8.73 -0.70
CA VAL A 121 -5.10 -8.98 0.13
C VAL A 121 -5.33 -8.54 1.55
N ARG A 122 -5.07 -9.41 2.52
CA ARG A 122 -5.00 -9.01 3.93
C ARG A 122 -3.56 -8.71 4.29
N PHE A 123 -3.36 -7.55 4.92
CA PHE A 123 -2.05 -7.09 5.34
C PHE A 123 -2.01 -6.87 6.85
N LYS A 124 -0.90 -7.26 7.48
CA LYS A 124 -0.65 -7.02 8.91
C LYS A 124 0.79 -6.59 9.18
N GLY A 125 0.99 -5.41 9.76
CA GLY A 125 2.26 -4.97 10.32
C GLY A 125 2.24 -5.10 11.84
N ARG A 126 3.12 -5.90 12.44
CA ARG A 126 3.14 -6.15 13.89
C ARG A 126 3.85 -5.09 14.71
N ARG A 127 4.87 -4.47 14.14
CA ARG A 127 5.62 -3.36 14.74
C ARG A 127 5.79 -2.30 13.68
N ILE A 128 5.35 -1.09 13.97
CA ILE A 128 5.55 0.05 13.09
C ILE A 128 6.79 0.83 13.50
N GLU A 129 7.73 0.99 12.58
CA GLU A 129 8.79 1.98 12.70
C GLU A 129 8.32 3.30 12.10
N HIS A 130 8.17 4.29 12.97
CA HIS A 130 7.77 5.65 12.61
C HIS A 130 8.86 6.63 13.06
N GLY A 131 9.16 7.62 12.22
CA GLY A 131 10.19 8.64 12.51
C GLY A 131 9.72 9.75 13.46
N GLY A 132 8.46 9.78 13.89
CA GLY A 132 7.91 10.85 14.76
C GLY A 132 6.46 10.70 15.24
N SER A 133 6.10 11.61 16.16
CA SER A 133 4.87 12.00 16.88
C SER A 133 3.65 11.08 17.11
N LEU A 134 3.28 10.15 16.22
CA LEU A 134 2.11 9.29 16.45
C LEU A 134 2.57 7.91 16.95
N PRO A 135 2.26 7.49 18.19
CA PRO A 135 2.74 6.22 18.75
C PRO A 135 1.94 5.04 18.19
N ILE A 136 2.05 4.80 16.88
CA ILE A 136 1.45 3.66 16.19
C ILE A 136 2.26 2.42 16.51
N SER A 137 1.60 1.40 17.07
CA SER A 137 2.24 0.13 17.40
C SER A 137 2.17 -0.87 16.25
N ASP A 138 0.98 -1.00 15.64
CA ASP A 138 0.64 -2.02 14.66
C ASP A 138 -0.38 -1.51 13.65
N LEU A 139 -0.48 -2.22 12.54
CA LEU A 139 -1.41 -1.96 11.45
C LEU A 139 -2.03 -3.27 10.96
N SER A 140 -3.33 -3.25 10.67
CA SER A 140 -3.95 -4.33 9.90
C SER A 140 -4.98 -3.77 8.93
N THR A 141 -5.03 -4.32 7.72
CA THR A 141 -6.07 -3.97 6.77
C THR A 141 -6.43 -5.07 5.79
N HIS A 142 -7.62 -4.98 5.22
CA HIS A 142 -8.05 -5.76 4.07
C HIS A 142 -8.12 -4.84 2.86
N ILE A 143 -7.21 -5.07 1.92
CA ILE A 143 -7.06 -4.35 0.66
C ILE A 143 -7.92 -5.04 -0.37
N ILE A 144 -8.93 -4.34 -0.87
CA ILE A 144 -9.80 -4.81 -1.95
C ILE A 144 -9.66 -3.81 -3.08
N LEU A 145 -9.17 -4.24 -4.24
CA LEU A 145 -9.16 -3.46 -5.47
C LEU A 145 -10.02 -4.21 -6.49
N LYS A 146 -11.11 -3.57 -6.94
CA LYS A 146 -12.00 -4.18 -7.93
C LYS A 146 -12.42 -3.15 -8.95
N ASN A 147 -12.06 -3.34 -10.22
CA ASN A 147 -12.38 -2.38 -11.29
C ASN A 147 -11.95 -0.94 -10.93
N ALA A 148 -10.69 -0.76 -10.50
CA ALA A 148 -10.15 0.52 -10.04
C ALA A 148 -10.86 1.14 -8.81
N ASP A 149 -11.72 0.39 -8.11
CA ASP A 149 -12.31 0.75 -6.81
C ASP A 149 -11.46 0.20 -5.68
N LEU A 150 -10.64 1.05 -5.04
CA LEU A 150 -9.78 0.66 -3.92
C LEU A 150 -10.52 0.85 -2.60
N ARG A 151 -10.53 -0.20 -1.76
CA ARG A 151 -11.03 -0.16 -0.39
C ARG A 151 -10.01 -0.73 0.58
N LEU A 152 -9.81 -0.03 1.68
CA LEU A 152 -9.09 -0.52 2.86
C LEU A 152 -10.09 -0.63 4.00
N GLN A 153 -10.54 -1.85 4.32
CA GLN A 153 -11.68 -2.03 5.22
C GLN A 153 -11.64 -3.32 6.08
N PRO A 154 -11.46 -3.22 7.40
CA PRO A 154 -11.04 -2.02 8.13
C PRO A 154 -9.58 -1.69 7.84
N LEU A 155 -9.21 -0.42 7.98
CA LEU A 155 -7.86 0.04 8.23
C LEU A 155 -7.74 0.33 9.73
N LYS A 156 -7.05 -0.55 10.45
CA LYS A 156 -6.90 -0.47 11.91
C LYS A 156 -5.46 -0.16 12.29
N PHE A 157 -5.29 0.83 13.15
CA PHE A 157 -4.02 1.19 13.80
C PHE A 157 -4.10 0.94 15.30
N GLY A 158 -3.11 0.25 15.85
CA GLY A 158 -2.87 0.20 17.29
C GLY A 158 -2.14 1.45 17.75
N LEU A 159 -2.51 1.97 18.92
CA LEU A 159 -1.88 3.15 19.54
C LEU A 159 -1.65 2.90 21.03
N ALA A 160 -0.77 3.69 21.64
CA ALA A 160 -0.70 3.79 23.10
C ALA A 160 -2.09 4.18 23.67
N GLY A 161 -2.72 3.27 24.40
CA GLY A 161 -4.02 3.49 25.05
C GLY A 161 -5.26 3.22 24.17
N GLY A 162 -5.15 2.53 23.03
CA GLY A 162 -6.32 2.09 22.29
C GLY A 162 -6.09 1.75 20.82
N SER A 163 -7.14 1.87 20.01
CA SER A 163 -7.05 1.67 18.56
C SER A 163 -7.88 2.68 17.77
N ILE A 164 -7.39 3.00 16.57
CA ILE A 164 -8.15 3.73 15.56
C ILE A 164 -8.59 2.74 14.51
N VAL A 165 -9.86 2.80 14.14
CA VAL A 165 -10.42 2.05 13.00
C VAL A 165 -10.97 3.06 12.01
N SER A 166 -10.59 2.90 10.75
CA SER A 166 -11.05 3.73 9.64
C SER A 166 -11.35 2.83 8.46
N ASN A 167 -12.11 3.34 7.49
CA ASN A 167 -12.22 2.73 6.17
C ASN A 167 -11.71 3.76 5.16
N ILE A 168 -10.96 3.32 4.16
CA ILE A 168 -10.57 4.16 3.02
C ILE A 168 -11.27 3.63 1.79
N HIS A 169 -11.79 4.54 0.96
CA HIS A 169 -12.39 4.23 -0.33
C HIS A 169 -11.92 5.26 -1.34
N LEU A 170 -11.28 4.79 -2.40
CA LEU A 170 -10.82 5.62 -3.52
C LEU A 170 -11.33 5.03 -4.83
N GLU A 171 -12.07 5.86 -5.57
CA GLU A 171 -12.65 5.52 -6.88
C GLU A 171 -11.71 6.05 -7.97
N GLY A 172 -11.13 5.16 -8.80
CA GLY A 172 -10.14 5.54 -9.81
C GLY A 172 -10.62 6.48 -10.92
N ASP A 173 -11.94 6.67 -11.07
CA ASP A 173 -12.54 7.60 -12.05
C ASP A 173 -12.78 9.02 -11.48
N LYS A 174 -12.54 9.22 -10.18
CA LYS A 174 -12.72 10.50 -9.50
C LYS A 174 -11.43 10.85 -8.80
N ASN A 175 -10.83 11.96 -9.20
CA ASN A 175 -9.63 12.58 -8.61
C ASN A 175 -9.81 13.07 -7.15
N GLN A 176 -10.59 12.38 -6.31
CA GLN A 176 -10.86 12.74 -4.93
C GLN A 176 -10.85 11.51 -4.00
N CYS A 177 -9.88 11.52 -3.08
CA CYS A 177 -9.94 10.73 -1.85
C CYS A 177 -11.15 11.13 -1.01
N ARG A 178 -12.14 10.24 -0.90
CA ARG A 178 -13.22 10.37 0.07
C ARG A 178 -12.81 9.66 1.35
N GLY A 179 -12.38 10.44 2.34
CA GLY A 179 -12.04 9.92 3.67
C GLY A 179 -13.25 9.24 4.30
N GLY A 180 -13.08 7.99 4.73
CA GLY A 180 -14.14 7.25 5.42
C GLY A 180 -14.24 7.61 6.90
N ARG A 181 -15.28 7.06 7.54
CA ARG A 181 -15.63 7.35 8.94
C ARG A 181 -14.54 6.80 9.88
N ILE A 182 -13.94 7.69 10.68
CA ILE A 182 -12.91 7.33 11.67
C ILE A 182 -13.59 7.08 13.02
N TYR A 183 -13.33 5.92 13.62
CA TYR A 183 -13.79 5.57 14.95
C TYR A 183 -12.59 5.32 15.86
N ARG A 184 -12.53 6.05 16.97
CA ARG A 184 -11.59 5.78 18.06
C ARG A 184 -12.25 4.84 19.06
N ARG A 185 -11.65 3.68 19.29
CA ARG A 185 -12.04 2.78 20.39
C ARG A 185 -10.99 2.91 21.49
N VAL A 186 -11.37 3.54 22.60
CA VAL A 186 -10.57 3.62 23.82
C VAL A 186 -10.84 2.34 24.61
N GLY A 187 -9.77 1.67 25.03
CA GLY A 187 -9.83 0.47 25.89
C GLY A 187 -9.92 0.83 27.36
#